data_AF-A0A7K6PYQ8-F1
#
_entry.id   AF-A0A7K6PYQ8-F1
#
_cell.length_a   1.000
_cell.length_b   1.000
_cell.length_c   1.000
_cell.angle_alpha   90.00
_cell.angle_beta   90.00
_cell.angle_gamma   90.00
#
_symmetry.space_group_name_H-M   'P 1'
#
loop_
_entity.id
_entity.type
_entity.pdbx_description
1 polymer ?
#
loop_
_entity_poly.entity_id
_entity_poly.type
_entity_poly.pdbx_seq_one_letter_code
_entity_poly.pdbx_strand_id
1 'polypeptide(L)'
;MVLDALIKIKNEMDSTLTFRRSCREGICGSCAMNIAGGNTLACIKKIDSDLDKVTKIYPLPHMYVVKDLVPDLSNFYAQYKSIEPYLKKKDESKEGKEQYLQSIEDRQKL
;
A
#
# COMPACT_ATOMS: atom_id res chain seq x y z
N MET A 1 16.76 1.03 3.00
CA MET A 1 15.40 0.58 3.41
C MET A 1 15.24 -0.88 3.04
N VAL A 2 14.29 -1.61 3.63
CA VAL A 2 14.07 -3.04 3.33
C VAL A 2 13.76 -3.26 1.85
N LEU A 3 13.05 -2.32 1.20
CA LEU A 3 12.83 -2.38 -0.24
C LEU A 3 14.14 -2.39 -1.06
N ASP A 4 15.15 -1.63 -0.64
CA ASP A 4 16.44 -1.59 -1.35
C ASP A 4 17.16 -2.95 -1.27
N ALA A 5 17.06 -3.62 -0.12
CA ALA A 5 17.58 -4.98 0.05
C ALA A 5 16.87 -5.98 -0.86
N LEU A 6 15.53 -5.92 -0.93
CA LEU A 6 14.73 -6.80 -1.81
C LEU A 6 15.07 -6.59 -3.29
N ILE A 7 15.29 -5.33 -3.71
CA ILE A 7 15.70 -5.01 -5.08
C ILE A 7 17.10 -5.52 -5.36
N LYS A 8 18.04 -5.36 -4.42
CA LYS A 8 19.40 -5.90 -4.54
C LYS A 8 19.37 -7.41 -4.72
N ILE A 9 18.62 -8.13 -3.87
CA ILE A 9 18.44 -9.58 -3.99
C ILE A 9 17.88 -9.94 -5.37
N LYS A 10 16.81 -9.27 -5.81
CA LYS A 10 16.20 -9.56 -7.11
C LYS A 10 17.15 -9.34 -8.29
N ASN A 11 17.93 -8.26 -8.25
CA ASN A 11 18.76 -7.86 -9.39
C ASN A 11 20.09 -8.62 -9.44
N GLU A 12 20.65 -8.97 -8.29
CA GLU A 12 22.03 -9.43 -8.19
C GLU A 12 22.17 -10.87 -7.69
N MET A 13 21.13 -11.46 -7.09
CA MET A 13 21.21 -12.78 -6.44
C MET A 13 20.18 -13.78 -6.99
N ASP A 14 18.90 -13.40 -6.99
CA ASP A 14 17.80 -14.26 -7.41
C ASP A 14 16.70 -13.46 -8.12
N SER A 15 16.71 -13.52 -9.45
CA SER A 15 15.72 -12.85 -10.30
C SER A 15 14.30 -13.38 -10.17
N THR A 16 14.10 -14.55 -9.56
CA THR A 16 12.78 -15.16 -9.39
C THR A 16 11.96 -14.53 -8.27
N LEU A 17 12.59 -13.87 -7.30
CA LEU A 17 11.96 -13.18 -6.17
C LEU A 17 10.97 -12.11 -6.65
N THR A 18 9.73 -12.18 -6.15
CA THR A 18 8.62 -11.33 -6.60
C THR A 18 7.99 -10.54 -5.45
N PHE A 19 7.85 -9.22 -5.64
CA PHE A 19 7.20 -8.30 -4.70
C PHE A 19 6.66 -7.08 -5.44
N ARG A 20 5.67 -6.38 -4.86
CA ARG A 20 5.12 -5.14 -5.41
C ARG A 20 5.87 -3.91 -4.89
N ARG A 21 6.09 -2.94 -5.77
CA ARG A 21 6.73 -1.64 -5.47
C ARG A 21 6.42 -0.61 -6.56
N SER A 22 6.36 0.67 -6.19
CA SER A 22 6.21 1.80 -7.11
C SER A 22 6.94 3.06 -6.62
N CYS A 23 6.29 3.95 -5.85
CA CYS A 23 6.81 5.30 -5.48
C CYS A 23 8.20 5.31 -4.81
N ARG A 24 8.39 4.52 -3.75
CA ARG A 24 9.55 4.48 -2.83
C ARG A 24 9.59 5.53 -1.72
N GLU A 25 8.67 6.49 -1.67
CA GLU A 25 8.53 7.44 -0.55
C GLU A 25 7.32 7.17 0.38
N GLY A 26 6.72 5.98 0.31
CA GLY A 26 5.68 5.56 1.25
C GLY A 26 4.27 6.05 0.94
N ILE A 27 4.00 6.61 -0.24
CA ILE A 27 2.69 7.20 -0.57
C ILE A 27 1.70 6.20 -1.20
N CYS A 28 2.16 5.32 -2.11
CA CYS A 28 1.26 4.46 -2.90
C CYS A 28 0.73 3.22 -2.16
N GLY A 29 1.32 2.84 -1.02
CA GLY A 29 0.98 1.62 -0.30
C GLY A 29 1.39 0.28 -0.95
N SER A 30 1.93 0.26 -2.18
CA SER A 30 2.13 -0.99 -2.94
C SER A 30 3.09 -2.01 -2.32
N CYS A 31 4.05 -1.58 -1.49
CA CYS A 31 5.05 -2.45 -0.86
C CYS A 31 4.70 -2.83 0.59
N ALA A 32 3.40 -2.91 0.89
CA ALA A 32 2.90 -3.40 2.17
C ALA A 32 3.22 -4.89 2.34
N MET A 33 3.86 -5.24 3.45
CA MET A 33 4.23 -6.61 3.81
C MET A 33 4.49 -6.68 5.33
N ASN A 34 4.64 -7.90 5.86
CA ASN A 34 5.03 -8.09 7.25
C ASN A 34 6.56 -8.17 7.36
N ILE A 35 7.16 -7.28 8.14
CA ILE A 35 8.62 -7.18 8.33
C ILE A 35 8.90 -7.25 9.82
N ALA A 36 9.67 -8.27 10.24
CA ALA A 36 10.01 -8.52 11.63
C ALA A 36 8.78 -8.57 12.56
N GLY A 37 7.68 -9.16 12.09
CA GLY A 37 6.42 -9.31 12.84
C GLY A 37 5.45 -8.14 12.68
N GLY A 38 5.88 -6.98 12.17
CA GLY A 38 5.02 -5.80 11.99
C GLY A 38 4.58 -5.57 10.54
N ASN A 39 3.31 -5.27 10.32
CA ASN A 39 2.82 -4.83 9.00
C ASN A 39 3.28 -3.39 8.74
N THR A 40 4.03 -3.18 7.66
CA THR A 40 4.60 -1.87 7.32
C THR A 40 4.88 -1.77 5.82
N LEU A 41 5.40 -0.62 5.38
CA LEU A 41 5.82 -0.39 4.00
C LEU A 41 7.33 -0.59 3.88
N ALA A 42 7.74 -1.55 3.05
CA ALA A 42 9.16 -1.89 2.88
C ALA A 42 10.04 -0.70 2.46
N CYS A 43 9.48 0.26 1.73
CA CYS A 43 10.21 1.44 1.24
C CYS A 43 10.58 2.46 2.32
N ILE A 44 9.91 2.46 3.46
CA ILE A 44 10.21 3.38 4.58
C ILE A 44 10.64 2.63 5.84
N LYS A 45 10.62 1.29 5.82
CA LYS A 45 11.16 0.46 6.89
C LYS A 45 12.69 0.40 6.77
N LYS A 46 13.39 0.97 7.74
CA LYS A 46 14.84 0.84 7.88
C LYS A 46 15.21 -0.64 8.10
N ILE A 47 16.32 -1.05 7.49
CA ILE A 47 16.94 -2.36 7.75
C ILE A 47 17.50 -2.31 9.19
N ASP A 48 17.37 -3.41 9.93
CA ASP A 48 17.99 -3.54 11.25
C ASP A 48 19.52 -3.51 11.10
N SER A 49 20.20 -2.66 11.87
CA SER A 49 21.66 -2.51 11.80
C SER A 49 22.39 -3.60 12.57
N ASP A 50 21.69 -4.34 13.42
CA ASP A 50 22.24 -5.49 14.13
C ASP A 50 22.36 -6.69 13.17
N LEU A 51 23.61 -7.03 12.81
CA LEU A 51 23.91 -8.08 11.84
C LEU A 51 23.67 -9.50 12.39
N ASP A 52 23.64 -9.66 13.72
CA ASP A 52 23.37 -10.95 14.35
C ASP A 52 21.86 -11.28 14.35
N LYS A 53 21.02 -10.30 13.99
CA LYS A 53 19.58 -10.42 14.02
C LYS A 53 18.97 -10.63 12.63
N VAL A 54 18.34 -11.79 12.46
CA VAL A 54 17.65 -12.14 11.21
C VAL A 54 16.32 -11.38 11.07
N THR A 55 16.20 -10.57 10.02
CA THR A 55 14.92 -9.93 9.64
C THR A 55 14.10 -10.87 8.77
N LYS A 56 12.98 -11.36 9.31
CA LYS A 56 12.00 -12.17 8.56
C LYS A 56 11.02 -11.27 7.81
N ILE A 57 10.73 -11.63 6.56
CA ILE A 57 9.79 -10.91 5.68
C ILE A 57 8.74 -11.90 5.19
N TYR A 58 7.47 -11.56 5.38
CA TYR A 58 6.32 -12.34 4.93
C TYR A 58 5.36 -11.45 4.13
N PRO A 59 4.48 -12.03 3.30
CA PRO A 59 3.34 -11.31 2.72
C PRO A 59 2.45 -10.71 3.82
N LEU A 60 1.46 -9.90 3.41
CA LEU A 60 0.43 -9.46 4.36
C LEU A 60 -0.28 -10.68 4.98
N PRO A 61 -0.45 -10.71 6.32
CA PRO A 61 -1.04 -11.86 7.00
C PRO A 61 -2.47 -12.17 6.54
N HIS A 62 -2.84 -13.45 6.56
CA HIS A 62 -4.19 -13.95 6.25
C HIS A 62 -4.73 -13.54 4.86
N MET A 63 -3.84 -13.26 3.90
CA MET A 63 -4.20 -13.07 2.50
C MET A 63 -3.73 -14.26 1.66
N TYR A 64 -4.51 -14.63 0.64
CA TYR A 64 -4.05 -15.58 -0.37
C TYR A 64 -2.83 -15.00 -1.08
N VAL A 65 -1.81 -15.82 -1.31
CA VAL A 65 -0.56 -15.40 -1.94
C VAL A 65 -0.59 -15.82 -3.40
N VAL A 66 -0.40 -14.84 -4.30
CA VAL A 66 -0.27 -15.11 -5.74
C VAL A 66 1.10 -15.70 -6.03
N LYS A 67 2.16 -15.05 -5.53
CA LYS A 67 3.55 -15.50 -5.63
C LYS A 67 4.42 -14.76 -4.61
N ASP A 68 5.34 -15.45 -3.93
CA ASP A 68 6.32 -14.88 -3.01
C ASP A 68 5.69 -13.85 -2.03
N LEU A 69 6.03 -12.56 -2.15
CA LEU A 69 5.55 -11.46 -1.31
C LEU A 69 4.36 -10.70 -1.92
N VAL A 70 3.66 -11.30 -2.87
CA VAL A 70 2.54 -10.68 -3.60
C VAL A 70 1.21 -11.30 -3.15
N PRO A 71 0.45 -10.64 -2.25
CA PRO A 71 -0.88 -11.10 -1.88
C PRO A 71 -1.91 -10.78 -2.98
N ASP A 72 -3.01 -11.52 -2.99
CA ASP A 72 -4.21 -11.18 -3.73
C ASP A 72 -5.00 -10.08 -2.98
N LEU A 73 -5.23 -8.94 -3.63
CA LEU A 73 -5.93 -7.79 -3.08
C LEU A 73 -7.36 -7.65 -3.63
N SER A 74 -7.83 -8.61 -4.42
CA SER A 74 -9.14 -8.54 -5.09
C SER A 74 -10.28 -8.37 -4.09
N ASN A 75 -10.28 -9.13 -2.99
CA ASN A 75 -11.30 -9.01 -1.94
C ASN A 75 -11.24 -7.65 -1.21
N PHE A 76 -10.03 -7.15 -0.92
CA PHE A 76 -9.85 -5.84 -0.31
C PHE A 76 -10.46 -4.73 -1.17
N TYR A 77 -10.18 -4.73 -2.48
CA TYR A 77 -10.75 -3.75 -3.40
C TYR A 77 -12.26 -3.93 -3.62
N ALA A 78 -12.78 -5.16 -3.58
CA ALA A 78 -14.21 -5.42 -3.67
C ALA A 78 -14.97 -4.80 -2.48
N GLN A 79 -14.43 -4.94 -1.26
CA GLN A 79 -14.99 -4.32 -0.05
C GLN A 79 -14.88 -2.79 -0.09
N TYR A 80 -13.77 -2.24 -0.59
CA TYR A 80 -13.66 -0.79 -0.78
C TYR A 80 -14.68 -0.26 -1.80
N LYS A 81 -14.94 -1.02 -2.88
CA LYS A 81 -15.96 -0.64 -3.86
C LYS A 81 -17.37 -0.68 -3.29
N SER A 82 -17.68 -1.59 -2.36
CA SER A 82 -19.04 -1.76 -1.83
C SER A 82 -19.54 -0.57 -0.99
N ILE A 83 -18.64 0.26 -0.46
CA ILE A 83 -19.04 1.48 0.25
C ILE A 83 -19.31 2.66 -0.69
N GLU A 84 -19.10 2.47 -2.00
CA GLU A 84 -19.32 3.50 -3.03
C GLU A 84 -18.62 4.83 -2.70
N PRO A 85 -17.27 4.84 -2.62
CA PRO A 85 -16.49 5.93 -2.04
C PRO A 85 -16.31 7.10 -3.04
N TYR A 86 -17.42 7.67 -3.46
CA TYR A 86 -17.51 8.81 -4.36
C TYR A 86 -18.61 9.76 -3.89
N LEU A 87 -18.59 11.00 -4.38
CA LEU A 87 -19.57 12.01 -3.99
C LEU A 87 -20.95 11.66 -4.55
N LYS A 88 -21.95 11.47 -3.68
CA LYS A 88 -23.34 11.22 -4.06
C LYS A 88 -24.17 12.48 -3.84
N LYS A 89 -24.79 13.01 -4.90
CA LYS A 89 -25.72 14.15 -4.83
C LYS A 89 -27.09 13.75 -5.33
N LYS A 90 -28.13 14.42 -4.82
CA LYS A 90 -29.50 14.26 -5.31
C LYS A 90 -29.74 15.04 -6.61
N ASP A 91 -29.01 16.13 -6.81
CA ASP A 91 -29.10 17.01 -7.98
C ASP A 91 -27.73 17.14 -8.65
N GLU A 92 -27.66 16.70 -9.90
CA GLU A 92 -26.46 16.66 -10.76
C GLU A 92 -26.51 17.75 -11.85
N SER A 93 -27.55 18.58 -11.89
CA SER A 93 -27.75 19.60 -12.94
C SER A 93 -26.61 20.63 -13.06
N LYS A 94 -25.79 20.75 -12.01
CA LYS A 94 -24.65 21.66 -11.88
C LYS A 94 -23.28 20.98 -12.04
N GLU A 95 -23.23 19.68 -12.30
CA GLU A 95 -21.98 18.95 -12.48
C GLU A 95 -21.13 19.56 -13.60
N GLY A 96 -19.85 19.81 -13.32
CA GLY A 96 -18.90 20.39 -14.27
C GLY A 96 -19.13 21.87 -14.62
N LYS A 97 -20.22 22.50 -14.14
CA LYS A 97 -20.54 23.90 -14.42
C LYS A 97 -19.87 24.87 -13.45
N GLU A 98 -19.80 24.50 -12.18
CA GLU A 98 -19.20 25.31 -11.12
C GLU A 98 -18.63 24.45 -9.98
N GLN A 99 -17.77 25.04 -9.14
CA GLN A 99 -17.31 24.41 -7.91
C GLN A 99 -18.42 24.41 -6.86
N TYR A 100 -18.49 23.37 -6.03
CA TYR A 100 -19.43 23.32 -4.92
C TYR A 100 -18.90 24.14 -3.72
N LEU A 101 -19.72 25.04 -3.20
CA LEU A 101 -19.38 25.81 -2.01
C LEU A 101 -19.27 24.88 -0.79
N GLN A 102 -18.11 24.93 -0.11
CA GLN A 102 -17.86 24.28 1.17
C GLN A 102 -17.11 25.28 2.06
N SER A 103 -17.60 25.56 3.26
CA SER A 103 -16.89 26.45 4.19
C SER A 103 -15.66 25.75 4.78
N ILE A 104 -14.75 26.54 5.38
CA ILE A 104 -13.58 26.01 6.07
C ILE A 104 -14.02 25.13 7.24
N GLU A 105 -15.03 25.55 8.00
CA GLU A 105 -15.57 24.80 9.13
C GLU A 105 -16.18 23.45 8.70
N ASP A 106 -16.85 23.40 7.55
CA ASP A 106 -17.41 22.15 7.03
C ASP A 106 -16.33 21.23 6.46
N ARG A 107 -15.28 21.77 5.84
CA ARG A 107 -14.13 20.98 5.36
C ARG A 107 -13.38 20.32 6.51
N GLN A 108 -13.29 20.97 7.67
CA GLN A 108 -12.60 20.45 8.85
C GLN A 108 -13.31 19.26 9.52
N LYS A 109 -14.58 19.00 9.18
CA LYS A 109 -15.34 17.85 9.72
C LYS A 109 -15.08 16.53 8.97
N LEU A 110 -14.35 16.57 7.85
CA LEU A 110 -13.96 15.43 7.01
C LEU A 110 -12.56 14.93 7.37
#